data_AF-A0A838UH09-F1
#
_entry.id   AF-A0A838UH09-F1
#
_cell.length_a   1.000
_cell.length_b   1.000
_cell.length_c   1.000
_cell.angle_alpha   90.00
_cell.angle_beta   90.00
_cell.angle_gamma   90.00
#
_symmetry.space_group_name_H-M   'P 1'
#
loop_
_entity.id
_entity.type
_entity.pdbx_description
1 polymer ?
#
loop_
_entity_poly.entity_id
_entity_poly.type
_entity_poly.pdbx_seq_one_letter_code
_entity_poly.pdbx_strand_id
1 'polypeptide(L)'
;MSTDQGEMDVGLGAPRRSIQEFWVDFLLEEEFQADPAFASAFAAACGVESGHSCVERVFHSYSDSHGEADLIVLLNSKPEADPSHKTALLIENKINAAFQPDQAARYKLRGERGAQRGDWTHYKTVLVAPAKYVKSTHGFEAVVTFEQLGEWICRHDEPRRKFKLDRLQRAIDKKNATGVQIPDAAMTEFRRSYSEAMEAFNEAHDTGFIVPPPRVAYYDDNWLEWRSKRLPDNCGFRHLSRTGIIELAFKNVPVTDLPWLEPLLADGMALSAVGTHGQHTAIRIRVDPISNFADLGAAHSSVAAALNQAKRMQDLVVAKLADGDIPKLPKA
;
A
#
# COMPACT_ATOMS: atom_id res chain seq x y z
N MET A 1 -25.87 32.45 8.20
CA MET A 1 -24.83 32.61 7.17
C MET A 1 -23.65 31.77 7.61
N SER A 2 -23.67 30.49 7.25
CA SER A 2 -22.52 29.60 7.36
C SER A 2 -21.98 29.45 5.96
N THR A 3 -20.77 29.94 5.78
CA THR A 3 -19.81 29.50 4.77
C THR A 3 -19.66 27.98 4.85
N ASP A 4 -19.56 27.29 3.72
CA ASP A 4 -18.89 26.01 3.67
C ASP A 4 -18.06 25.91 2.39
N GLN A 5 -16.75 25.98 2.61
CA GLN A 5 -15.68 25.68 1.69
C GLN A 5 -15.34 24.20 1.89
N GLY A 6 -15.11 23.45 0.81
CA GLY A 6 -14.46 22.13 0.88
C GLY A 6 -14.11 21.71 -0.53
N GLU A 7 -12.93 22.04 -1.02
CA GLU A 7 -11.61 21.40 -0.79
C GLU A 7 -11.32 20.25 -1.76
N MET A 8 -10.10 20.35 -2.30
CA MET A 8 -9.52 19.64 -3.42
C MET A 8 -9.01 18.27 -2.98
N ASP A 9 -9.29 17.21 -3.73
CA ASP A 9 -8.71 15.88 -3.50
C ASP A 9 -7.62 15.59 -4.54
N VAL A 10 -6.40 15.40 -4.05
CA VAL A 10 -5.14 15.26 -4.80
C VAL A 10 -4.84 13.76 -4.94
N GLY A 11 -4.62 13.29 -6.17
CA GLY A 11 -4.49 11.86 -6.49
C GLY A 11 -3.34 11.14 -5.79
N LEU A 12 -3.56 9.89 -5.39
CA LEU A 12 -2.54 8.99 -4.86
C LEU A 12 -2.66 7.60 -5.49
N GLY A 13 -1.53 7.05 -5.95
CA GLY A 13 -1.39 5.64 -6.32
C GLY A 13 -1.84 4.73 -5.18
N ALA A 14 -2.28 3.50 -5.50
CA ALA A 14 -2.77 2.56 -4.50
C ALA A 14 -1.82 2.54 -3.29
N PRO A 15 -2.33 2.81 -2.07
CA PRO A 15 -1.45 3.09 -0.96
C PRO A 15 -0.75 1.79 -0.57
N ARG A 16 0.59 1.81 -0.47
CA ARG A 16 1.42 0.67 -0.01
C ARG A 16 1.06 0.21 1.41
N ARG A 17 0.30 1.04 2.12
CA ARG A 17 -0.09 0.96 3.52
C ARG A 17 -1.58 1.31 3.64
N SER A 18 -2.33 0.67 4.53
CA SER A 18 -3.74 1.07 4.70
C SER A 18 -3.84 2.49 5.26
N ILE A 19 -4.87 3.25 4.87
CA ILE A 19 -5.09 4.60 5.42
C ILE A 19 -5.19 4.57 6.95
N GLN A 20 -5.73 3.47 7.52
CA GLN A 20 -5.79 3.28 8.96
C GLN A 20 -4.40 3.12 9.60
N GLU A 21 -3.48 2.39 8.97
CA GLU A 21 -2.11 2.26 9.49
C GLU A 21 -1.41 3.61 9.45
N PHE A 22 -1.54 4.37 8.34
CA PHE A 22 -1.03 5.74 8.25
C PHE A 22 -1.56 6.65 9.38
N TRP A 23 -2.86 6.58 9.68
CA TRP A 23 -3.44 7.34 10.79
C TRP A 23 -2.85 6.96 12.15
N VAL A 24 -2.57 5.68 12.38
CA VAL A 24 -1.97 5.22 13.62
C VAL A 24 -0.52 5.66 13.72
N ASP A 25 0.25 5.67 12.63
CA ASP A 25 1.61 6.18 12.67
C ASP A 25 1.66 7.66 12.99
N PHE A 26 0.78 8.45 12.37
CA PHE A 26 0.69 9.88 12.66
C PHE A 26 0.26 10.13 14.11
N LEU A 27 -0.68 9.33 14.63
CA LEU A 27 -1.07 9.38 16.03
C LEU A 27 0.13 9.09 16.95
N LEU A 28 0.90 8.03 16.66
CA LEU A 28 2.08 7.69 17.44
C LEU A 28 3.13 8.80 17.36
N GLU A 29 3.42 9.31 16.16
CA GLU A 29 4.34 10.43 15.95
C GLU A 29 3.95 11.65 16.79
N GLU A 30 2.67 12.03 16.75
CA GLU A 30 2.14 13.14 17.54
C GLU A 30 2.31 12.88 19.04
N GLU A 31 1.91 11.71 19.54
CA GLU A 31 1.99 11.38 20.98
C GLU A 31 3.44 11.32 21.47
N PHE A 32 4.37 10.76 20.68
CA PHE A 32 5.79 10.80 21.03
C PHE A 32 6.35 12.22 21.10
N GLN A 33 5.89 13.13 20.25
CA GLN A 33 6.37 14.52 20.26
C GLN A 33 5.68 15.40 21.31
N ALA A 34 4.40 15.15 21.59
CA ALA A 34 3.56 16.04 22.39
C ALA A 34 3.36 15.58 23.83
N ASP A 35 3.48 14.28 24.13
CA ASP A 35 3.19 13.72 25.45
C ASP A 35 4.41 12.92 26.00
N PRO A 36 5.24 13.55 26.86
CA PRO A 36 6.36 12.86 27.51
C PRO A 36 5.94 11.67 28.38
N ALA A 37 4.73 11.68 28.94
CA ALA A 37 4.23 10.56 29.74
C ALA A 37 3.88 9.36 28.84
N PHE A 38 3.32 9.61 27.66
CA PHE A 38 3.14 8.59 26.63
C PHE A 38 4.48 7.98 26.21
N ALA A 39 5.47 8.81 25.86
CA ALA A 39 6.79 8.34 25.43
C ALA A 39 7.47 7.49 26.51
N SER A 40 7.37 7.91 27.78
CA SER A 40 7.90 7.17 28.93
C SER A 40 7.21 5.81 29.12
N ALA A 41 5.87 5.77 29.06
CA ALA A 41 5.11 4.53 29.18
C ALA A 41 5.42 3.56 28.04
N PHE A 42 5.54 4.06 26.81
CA PHE A 42 5.89 3.26 25.64
C PHE A 42 7.30 2.68 25.75
N ALA A 43 8.30 3.49 26.13
CA ALA A 43 9.67 3.03 26.33
C ALA A 43 9.75 1.95 27.42
N ALA A 44 9.06 2.17 28.55
CA ALA A 44 8.98 1.18 29.63
C ALA A 44 8.35 -0.14 29.16
N ALA A 45 7.29 -0.09 28.35
CA ALA A 45 6.68 -1.28 27.76
C ALA A 45 7.62 -2.03 26.79
N CYS A 46 8.60 -1.33 26.21
CA CYS A 46 9.64 -1.93 25.37
C CYS A 46 10.85 -2.48 26.16
N GLY A 47 10.83 -2.38 27.50
CA GLY A 47 11.96 -2.76 28.35
C GLY A 47 13.14 -1.79 28.27
N VAL A 48 12.90 -0.56 27.83
CA VAL A 48 13.88 0.52 27.79
C VAL A 48 13.80 1.26 29.14
N GLU A 49 14.88 1.24 29.92
CA GLU A 49 14.89 1.74 31.30
C GLU A 49 14.52 3.22 31.42
N SER A 50 14.02 3.62 32.60
CA SER A 50 13.56 4.96 32.98
C SER A 50 14.64 6.07 32.97
N GLY A 51 15.81 5.78 32.41
CA GLY A 51 16.94 6.68 32.23
C GLY A 51 16.80 7.62 31.04
N HIS A 52 15.82 7.43 30.14
CA HIS A 52 15.61 8.31 28.98
C HIS A 52 14.64 9.46 29.31
N SER A 53 15.02 10.69 28.96
CA SER A 53 14.35 11.92 29.42
C SER A 53 13.59 12.69 28.37
N CYS A 54 13.82 12.45 27.09
CA CYS A 54 13.09 13.17 26.06
C CYS A 54 13.18 12.44 24.72
N VAL A 55 12.11 12.58 23.95
CA VAL A 55 12.13 12.28 22.53
C VAL A 55 12.95 13.39 21.86
N GLU A 56 14.09 13.02 21.30
CA GLU A 56 14.93 13.93 20.51
C GLU A 56 14.27 14.22 19.16
N ARG A 57 13.81 13.14 18.52
CA ARG A 57 13.29 13.18 17.16
C ARG A 57 12.44 11.95 16.88
N VAL A 58 11.43 12.15 16.04
CA VAL A 58 10.67 11.08 15.41
C VAL A 58 10.89 11.17 13.90
N PHE A 59 11.14 10.04 13.26
CA PHE A 59 11.15 9.92 11.80
C PHE A 59 9.98 9.06 11.39
N HIS A 60 9.15 9.57 10.48
CA HIS A 60 8.01 8.87 9.92
C HIS A 60 8.32 8.40 8.49
N SER A 61 7.93 7.17 8.14
CA SER A 61 8.12 6.57 6.81
C SER A 61 9.59 6.63 6.32
N TYR A 62 10.52 6.26 7.20
CA TYR A 62 11.95 6.35 6.92
C TYR A 62 12.39 5.22 5.98
N SER A 63 12.82 5.58 4.77
CA SER A 63 13.27 4.62 3.75
C SER A 63 14.78 4.60 3.59
N ASP A 64 15.35 3.40 3.51
CA ASP A 64 16.75 3.15 3.14
C ASP A 64 16.87 1.96 2.17
N SER A 65 18.10 1.51 1.89
CA SER A 65 18.36 0.38 0.99
C SER A 65 17.82 -0.98 1.46
N HIS A 66 17.26 -1.06 2.68
CA HIS A 66 16.71 -2.27 3.30
C HIS A 66 15.19 -2.19 3.48
N GLY A 67 14.54 -1.16 2.92
CA GLY A 67 13.10 -0.98 2.93
C GLY A 67 12.68 0.26 3.73
N GLU A 68 11.44 0.27 4.19
CA GLU A 68 10.85 1.37 4.95
C GLU A 68 10.74 0.98 6.43
N ALA A 69 10.90 1.94 7.34
CA ALA A 69 10.40 1.85 8.71
C ALA A 69 9.23 2.81 8.86
N ASP A 70 8.18 2.33 9.52
CA ASP A 70 7.01 3.14 9.80
C ASP A 70 7.38 4.34 10.67
N LEU A 71 8.06 4.06 11.79
CA LEU A 71 8.53 5.06 12.73
C LEU A 71 9.91 4.71 13.29
N ILE A 72 10.76 5.73 13.45
CA ILE A 72 11.98 5.66 14.25
C ILE A 72 11.90 6.76 15.31
N VAL A 73 11.90 6.38 16.58
CA VAL A 73 11.88 7.33 17.71
C VAL A 73 13.25 7.33 18.37
N LEU A 74 13.91 8.48 18.38
CA LEU A 74 15.18 8.66 19.08
C LEU A 74 14.93 9.19 20.49
N LEU A 75 15.39 8.44 21.47
CA LEU A 75 15.31 8.76 22.88
C LEU A 75 16.70 9.15 23.40
N ASN A 76 16.79 10.30 24.03
CA ASN A 76 18.00 10.71 24.74
C ASN A 76 17.97 10.25 26.20
N SER A 77 19.15 9.92 26.72
CA SER A 77 19.34 9.72 28.15
C SER A 77 19.15 11.02 28.94
N LYS A 78 18.80 10.88 30.23
CA LYS A 78 18.69 11.98 31.21
C LYS A 78 19.90 12.89 31.14
N PRO A 79 19.76 14.21 31.39
CA PRO A 79 20.88 15.13 31.43
C PRO A 79 22.00 14.73 32.41
N GLU A 80 21.67 13.92 33.42
CA GLU A 80 22.60 13.37 34.41
C GLU A 80 23.31 12.08 33.96
N ALA A 81 22.88 11.51 32.83
CA ALA A 81 23.48 10.36 32.16
C ALA A 81 24.32 10.82 30.95
N ASP A 82 25.13 9.92 30.40
CA ASP A 82 25.99 10.20 29.25
C ASP A 82 25.17 10.73 28.05
N PRO A 83 25.36 11.99 27.62
CA PRO A 83 24.58 12.58 26.52
C PRO A 83 24.88 11.94 25.16
N SER A 84 25.92 11.10 25.05
CA SER A 84 26.18 10.28 23.86
C SER A 84 25.26 9.05 23.78
N HIS A 85 24.57 8.70 24.88
CA HIS A 85 23.75 7.52 24.96
C HIS A 85 22.35 7.78 24.40
N LYS A 86 22.11 7.28 23.17
CA LYS A 86 20.87 7.42 22.42
C LYS A 86 20.27 6.05 22.14
N THR A 87 18.97 5.91 22.40
CA THR A 87 18.22 4.68 22.12
C THR A 87 17.21 4.92 21.00
N ALA A 88 17.30 4.14 19.92
CA ALA A 88 16.32 4.16 18.83
C ALA A 88 15.23 3.09 19.02
N LEU A 89 13.96 3.50 19.03
CA LEU A 89 12.84 2.57 18.86
C LEU A 89 12.51 2.47 17.37
N LEU A 90 12.75 1.32 16.78
CA LEU A 90 12.43 1.01 15.39
C LEU A 90 11.06 0.33 15.37
N ILE A 91 10.03 1.11 15.07
CA ILE A 91 8.64 0.71 15.22
C ILE A 91 8.07 0.28 13.86
N GLU A 92 7.45 -0.90 13.84
CA GLU A 92 6.57 -1.37 12.78
C GLU A 92 5.14 -1.40 13.33
N ASN A 93 4.23 -0.70 12.70
CA ASN A 93 2.81 -0.70 13.00
C ASN A 93 2.05 -1.59 12.01
N LYS A 94 1.27 -2.53 12.54
CA LYS A 94 0.49 -3.48 11.74
C LYS A 94 -0.95 -3.56 12.21
N ILE A 95 -1.86 -3.33 11.28
CA ILE A 95 -3.29 -3.54 11.51
C ILE A 95 -3.77 -4.80 10.80
N ASN A 96 -3.46 -4.96 9.50
CA ASN A 96 -4.05 -6.02 8.68
C ASN A 96 -3.06 -6.74 7.75
N ALA A 97 -1.94 -6.12 7.41
CA ALA A 97 -0.97 -6.68 6.48
C ALA A 97 -0.17 -7.81 7.14
N ALA A 98 -0.04 -8.95 6.46
CA ALA A 98 0.92 -9.97 6.88
C ALA A 98 2.34 -9.38 6.91
N PHE A 99 3.19 -9.98 7.75
CA PHE A 99 4.61 -9.68 7.73
C PHE A 99 5.20 -10.04 6.38
N GLN A 100 5.99 -9.14 5.83
CA GLN A 100 6.85 -9.51 4.72
C GLN A 100 7.88 -10.54 5.20
N PRO A 101 8.35 -11.45 4.33
CA PRO A 101 9.48 -12.33 4.66
C PRO A 101 10.63 -11.51 5.26
N ASP A 102 11.20 -12.02 6.34
CA ASP A 102 12.36 -11.45 7.05
C ASP A 102 12.18 -10.01 7.58
N GLN A 103 10.94 -9.52 7.73
CA GLN A 103 10.69 -8.13 8.12
C GLN A 103 11.36 -7.72 9.45
N ALA A 104 11.23 -8.55 10.50
CA ALA A 104 11.91 -8.30 11.76
C ALA A 104 13.45 -8.33 11.62
N ALA A 105 13.99 -9.20 10.77
CA ALA A 105 15.42 -9.26 10.51
C ALA A 105 15.93 -7.99 9.81
N ARG A 106 15.15 -7.40 8.90
CA ARG A 106 15.49 -6.11 8.26
C ARG A 106 15.53 -4.97 9.27
N TYR A 107 14.58 -4.93 10.20
CA TYR A 107 14.57 -3.97 11.30
C TYR A 107 15.79 -4.14 12.21
N LYS A 108 16.16 -5.38 12.54
CA LYS A 108 17.38 -5.66 13.31
C LYS A 108 18.64 -5.16 12.59
N LEU A 109 18.79 -5.48 11.30
CA LEU A 109 19.93 -5.02 10.49
C LEU A 109 20.01 -3.50 10.40
N ARG A 110 18.86 -2.81 10.29
CA ARG A 110 18.79 -1.35 10.34
C ARG A 110 19.31 -0.82 11.68
N GLY A 111 18.86 -1.41 12.79
CA GLY A 111 19.34 -1.09 14.14
C GLY A 111 20.86 -1.23 14.28
N GLU A 112 21.41 -2.35 13.84
CA GLU A 112 22.86 -2.63 13.88
C GLU A 112 23.65 -1.59 13.07
N ARG A 113 23.18 -1.23 11.87
CA ARG A 113 23.85 -0.26 11.01
C ARG A 113 23.80 1.15 11.55
N GLY A 114 22.66 1.59 12.09
CA GLY A 114 22.58 2.92 12.71
C GLY A 114 23.51 3.01 13.93
N ALA A 115 23.65 1.91 14.69
CA ALA A 115 24.62 1.85 15.77
C ALA A 115 26.07 1.94 15.26
N GLN A 116 26.41 1.21 14.20
CA GLN A 116 27.75 1.26 13.57
C GLN A 116 28.09 2.65 12.99
N ARG A 117 27.09 3.39 12.50
CA ARG A 117 27.25 4.75 11.96
C ARG A 117 27.32 5.82 13.05
N GLY A 118 26.98 5.48 14.30
CA GLY A 118 26.88 6.43 15.40
C GLY A 118 25.58 7.25 15.39
N ASP A 119 24.55 6.79 14.68
CA ASP A 119 23.22 7.43 14.70
C ASP A 119 22.53 7.23 16.07
N TRP A 120 22.82 6.12 16.75
CA TRP A 120 22.39 5.79 18.11
C TRP A 120 23.40 4.82 18.78
N THR A 121 23.34 4.66 20.11
CA THR A 121 24.16 3.68 20.84
C THR A 121 23.43 2.35 21.08
N HIS A 122 22.11 2.42 21.27
CA HIS A 122 21.24 1.26 21.44
C HIS A 122 20.03 1.36 20.53
N TYR A 123 19.39 0.22 20.26
CA TYR A 123 18.11 0.20 19.56
C TYR A 123 17.23 -0.92 20.09
N LYS A 124 15.93 -0.79 19.83
CA LYS A 124 14.92 -1.80 20.07
C LYS A 124 14.00 -1.92 18.86
N THR A 125 13.78 -3.12 18.37
CA THR A 125 12.77 -3.38 17.35
C THR A 125 11.41 -3.62 18.01
N VAL A 126 10.38 -2.88 17.59
CA VAL A 126 9.07 -2.87 18.25
C VAL A 126 7.96 -3.12 17.23
N LEU A 127 7.10 -4.10 17.52
CA LEU A 127 5.84 -4.29 16.82
C LEU A 127 4.71 -3.58 17.55
N VAL A 128 3.94 -2.77 16.83
CA VAL A 128 2.72 -2.11 17.33
C VAL A 128 1.51 -2.68 16.58
N ALA A 129 0.61 -3.36 17.27
CA ALA A 129 -0.52 -4.05 16.63
C ALA A 129 -1.69 -4.30 17.58
N PRO A 130 -2.92 -4.58 17.11
CA PRO A 130 -4.01 -5.02 17.98
C PRO A 130 -3.64 -6.29 18.77
N ALA A 131 -4.05 -6.43 20.04
CA ALA A 131 -3.70 -7.60 20.86
C ALA A 131 -4.11 -8.93 20.20
N LYS A 132 -5.28 -8.98 19.55
CA LYS A 132 -5.73 -10.16 18.79
C LYS A 132 -4.87 -10.49 17.56
N TYR A 133 -4.01 -9.58 17.11
CA TYR A 133 -3.07 -9.81 16.00
C TYR A 133 -1.78 -10.46 16.52
N VAL A 134 -1.38 -10.13 17.75
CA VAL A 134 -0.16 -10.60 18.40
C VAL A 134 -0.37 -12.02 18.92
N LYS A 135 -0.07 -13.02 18.10
CA LYS A 135 0.05 -14.43 18.56
C LYS A 135 1.45 -14.76 19.08
N SER A 136 2.44 -13.98 18.66
CA SER A 136 3.85 -14.06 19.04
C SER A 136 4.49 -12.69 18.80
N THR A 137 5.78 -12.53 19.10
CA THR A 137 6.50 -11.28 18.78
C THR A 137 6.87 -11.14 17.30
N HIS A 138 6.68 -12.19 16.49
CA HIS A 138 7.04 -12.21 15.07
C HIS A 138 8.50 -11.81 14.78
N GLY A 139 9.40 -12.09 15.73
CA GLY A 139 10.83 -11.79 15.62
C GLY A 139 11.24 -10.38 16.07
N PHE A 140 10.28 -9.52 16.43
CA PHE A 140 10.56 -8.25 17.09
C PHE A 140 10.93 -8.46 18.56
N GLU A 141 11.72 -7.54 19.12
CA GLU A 141 12.18 -7.64 20.51
C GLU A 141 11.15 -7.15 21.53
N ALA A 142 10.23 -6.29 21.12
CA ALA A 142 9.13 -5.79 21.94
C ALA A 142 7.83 -5.75 21.14
N VAL A 143 6.72 -5.84 21.86
CA VAL A 143 5.37 -5.67 21.30
C VAL A 143 4.57 -4.73 22.17
N VAL A 144 3.94 -3.73 21.57
CA VAL A 144 3.01 -2.82 22.22
C VAL A 144 1.66 -2.95 21.53
N THR A 145 0.61 -3.25 22.28
CA THR A 145 -0.71 -3.41 21.70
C THR A 145 -1.47 -2.09 21.59
N PHE A 146 -2.42 -2.00 20.66
CA PHE A 146 -3.30 -0.83 20.58
C PHE A 146 -4.09 -0.61 21.87
N GLU A 147 -4.46 -1.70 22.54
CA GLU A 147 -5.12 -1.65 23.83
C GLU A 147 -4.23 -0.98 24.89
N GLN A 148 -2.93 -1.28 24.91
CA GLN A 148 -1.96 -0.58 25.78
C GLN A 148 -1.83 0.90 25.40
N LEU A 149 -1.77 1.23 24.10
CA LEU A 149 -1.74 2.64 23.66
C LEU A 149 -2.96 3.41 24.19
N GLY A 150 -4.15 2.80 24.18
CA GLY A 150 -5.37 3.41 24.69
C GLY A 150 -5.36 3.73 26.19
N GLU A 151 -4.50 3.06 26.96
CA GLU A 151 -4.27 3.36 28.37
C GLU A 151 -3.38 4.60 28.56
N TRP A 152 -2.58 4.99 27.57
CA TRP A 152 -1.56 6.04 27.70
C TRP A 152 -1.93 7.34 26.98
N ILE A 153 -2.66 7.25 25.88
CA ILE A 153 -2.99 8.41 25.03
C ILE A 153 -3.80 9.46 25.79
N CYS A 154 -3.33 10.72 25.71
CA CYS A 154 -4.04 11.92 26.15
C CYS A 154 -4.70 11.80 27.54
N ARG A 155 -4.01 11.20 28.53
CA ARG A 155 -4.59 10.93 29.87
C ARG A 155 -5.23 12.13 30.57
N HIS A 156 -4.79 13.34 30.23
CA HIS A 156 -5.22 14.59 30.87
C HIS A 156 -6.12 15.47 29.97
N ASP A 157 -6.48 15.00 28.77
CA ASP A 157 -7.36 15.71 27.83
C ASP A 157 -8.45 14.75 27.33
N GLU A 158 -9.60 14.73 28.03
CA GLU A 158 -10.70 13.79 27.76
C GLU A 158 -11.29 13.92 26.35
N PRO A 159 -11.55 15.13 25.81
CA PRO A 159 -12.03 15.27 24.44
C PRO A 159 -11.06 14.71 23.39
N ARG A 160 -9.76 15.03 23.50
CA ARG A 160 -8.75 14.49 22.56
C ARG A 160 -8.62 12.98 22.73
N ARG A 161 -8.61 12.50 23.97
CA ARG A 161 -8.55 11.07 24.28
C ARG A 161 -9.69 10.32 23.63
N LYS A 162 -10.94 10.79 23.78
CA LYS A 162 -12.11 10.17 23.17
C LYS A 162 -11.98 10.08 21.65
N PHE A 163 -11.60 11.18 21.00
CA PHE A 163 -11.40 11.20 19.54
C PHE A 163 -10.33 10.19 19.07
N LYS A 164 -9.16 10.16 19.75
CA LYS A 164 -8.06 9.27 19.39
C LYS A 164 -8.41 7.81 19.65
N LEU A 165 -9.08 7.51 20.77
CA LEU A 165 -9.58 6.17 21.07
C LEU A 165 -10.61 5.69 20.04
N ASP A 166 -11.54 6.54 19.60
CA ASP A 166 -12.52 6.18 18.57
C ASP A 166 -11.84 5.86 17.22
N ARG A 167 -10.72 6.51 16.91
CA ARG A 167 -9.92 6.19 15.71
C ARG A 167 -9.19 4.86 15.86
N LEU A 168 -8.57 4.63 17.01
CA LEU A 168 -7.88 3.38 17.32
C LEU A 168 -8.85 2.18 17.34
N GLN A 169 -10.04 2.36 17.92
CA GLN A 169 -11.08 1.33 17.94
C GLN A 169 -11.57 0.98 16.54
N ARG A 170 -11.78 1.97 15.66
CA ARG A 170 -12.15 1.71 14.26
C ARG A 170 -11.09 0.91 13.50
N ALA A 171 -9.81 1.14 13.80
CA ALA A 171 -8.71 0.33 13.27
C ALA A 171 -8.80 -1.14 13.75
N ILE A 172 -9.09 -1.35 15.04
CA ILE A 172 -9.28 -2.69 15.63
C ILE A 172 -10.50 -3.40 15.02
N ASP A 173 -11.62 -2.70 14.89
CA ASP A 173 -12.89 -3.27 14.43
C ASP A 173 -12.82 -3.67 12.95
N LYS A 174 -12.20 -2.84 12.10
CA LYS A 174 -11.97 -3.19 10.69
C LYS A 174 -11.18 -4.50 10.57
N LYS A 175 -10.15 -4.70 11.39
CA LYS A 175 -9.38 -5.95 11.42
C LYS A 175 -10.24 -7.15 11.84
N ASN A 176 -11.11 -6.97 12.83
CA ASN A 176 -12.03 -8.02 13.25
C ASN A 176 -13.03 -8.38 12.13
N ALA A 177 -13.40 -7.42 11.28
CA ALA A 177 -14.30 -7.63 10.14
C ALA A 177 -13.62 -8.23 8.90
N THR A 178 -12.37 -7.89 8.59
CA THR A 178 -11.70 -8.30 7.33
C THR A 178 -10.73 -9.49 7.46
N GLY A 179 -10.31 -9.87 8.66
CA GLY A 179 -9.32 -10.95 8.87
C GLY A 179 -7.87 -10.56 8.51
N VAL A 180 -6.92 -11.46 8.82
CA VAL A 180 -5.48 -11.33 8.48
C VAL A 180 -5.26 -11.82 7.05
N GLN A 181 -4.52 -11.07 6.22
CA GLN A 181 -4.15 -11.52 4.88
C GLN A 181 -3.12 -12.65 4.96
N ILE A 182 -3.56 -13.89 4.80
CA ILE A 182 -2.68 -15.07 4.79
C ILE A 182 -2.22 -15.30 3.34
N PRO A 183 -0.91 -15.53 3.08
CA PRO A 183 -0.42 -15.89 1.74
C PRO A 183 -1.21 -17.04 1.13
N ASP A 184 -1.65 -16.86 -0.10
CA ASP A 184 -2.43 -17.85 -0.84
C ASP A 184 -1.55 -18.45 -1.94
N ALA A 185 -1.17 -19.72 -1.75
CA ALA A 185 -0.30 -20.43 -2.67
C ALA A 185 -0.93 -20.59 -4.07
N ALA A 186 -2.24 -20.86 -4.14
CA ALA A 186 -2.95 -20.99 -5.41
C ALA A 186 -3.02 -19.65 -6.15
N MET A 187 -3.30 -18.55 -5.43
CA MET A 187 -3.30 -17.22 -6.04
C MET A 187 -1.88 -16.80 -6.48
N THR A 188 -0.86 -17.10 -5.68
CA THR A 188 0.53 -16.79 -6.02
C THR A 188 0.94 -17.50 -7.31
N GLU A 189 0.59 -18.78 -7.40
CA GLU A 189 0.85 -19.60 -8.58
C GLU A 189 0.07 -19.12 -9.81
N PHE A 190 -1.21 -18.78 -9.65
CA PHE A 190 -2.01 -18.19 -10.72
C PHE A 190 -1.37 -16.91 -11.27
N ARG A 191 -0.90 -15.99 -10.42
CA ARG A 191 -0.25 -14.75 -10.88
C ARG A 191 1.06 -15.02 -11.60
N ARG A 192 1.89 -15.96 -11.11
CA ARG A 192 3.11 -16.39 -11.80
C ARG A 192 2.78 -16.91 -13.19
N SER A 193 1.81 -17.82 -13.27
CA SER A 193 1.34 -18.38 -14.53
C SER A 193 0.75 -17.33 -15.47
N TYR A 194 0.10 -16.30 -14.95
CA TYR A 194 -0.42 -15.19 -15.75
C TYR A 194 0.71 -14.35 -16.37
N SER A 195 1.77 -14.06 -15.59
CA SER A 195 2.95 -13.35 -16.11
C SER A 195 3.63 -14.14 -17.22
N GLU A 196 3.80 -15.45 -17.06
CA GLU A 196 4.37 -16.33 -18.09
C GLU A 196 3.52 -16.35 -19.37
N ALA A 197 2.19 -16.43 -19.23
CA ALA A 197 1.27 -16.34 -20.36
C ALA A 197 1.39 -14.98 -21.08
N MET A 198 1.59 -13.88 -20.34
CA MET A 198 1.78 -12.55 -20.92
C MET A 198 3.13 -12.41 -21.65
N GLU A 199 4.19 -13.03 -21.14
CA GLU A 199 5.50 -13.09 -21.82
C GLU A 199 5.39 -13.82 -23.15
N ALA A 200 4.83 -15.03 -23.14
CA ALA A 200 4.60 -15.80 -24.37
C ALA A 200 3.69 -15.06 -25.37
N PHE A 201 2.64 -14.38 -24.87
CA PHE A 201 1.75 -13.58 -25.70
C PHE A 201 2.46 -12.37 -26.33
N ASN A 202 3.32 -11.68 -25.56
CA ASN A 202 4.14 -10.59 -26.08
C ASN A 202 5.06 -11.06 -27.21
N GLU A 203 5.72 -12.21 -27.05
CA GLU A 203 6.60 -12.78 -28.07
C GLU A 203 5.83 -13.15 -29.35
N ALA A 204 4.62 -13.71 -29.21
CA ALA A 204 3.81 -14.14 -30.35
C ALA A 204 3.13 -12.98 -31.10
N HIS A 205 2.84 -11.87 -30.42
CA HIS A 205 1.96 -10.82 -30.94
C HIS A 205 2.57 -9.40 -30.97
N ASP A 206 3.81 -9.23 -30.51
CA ASP A 206 4.52 -7.94 -30.44
C ASP A 206 3.69 -6.82 -29.79
N THR A 207 3.06 -7.14 -28.67
CA THR A 207 2.17 -6.20 -27.98
C THR A 207 2.91 -5.12 -27.21
N GLY A 208 4.15 -5.37 -26.80
CA GLY A 208 4.93 -4.44 -25.97
C GLY A 208 4.35 -4.24 -24.56
N PHE A 209 3.54 -5.17 -24.06
CA PHE A 209 3.05 -5.13 -22.68
C PHE A 209 4.22 -5.28 -21.70
N ILE A 210 4.21 -4.47 -20.64
CA ILE A 210 5.21 -4.51 -19.57
C ILE A 210 4.73 -5.55 -18.55
N VAL A 211 5.35 -6.73 -18.58
CA VAL A 211 4.99 -7.85 -17.72
C VAL A 211 5.31 -7.51 -16.25
N PRO A 212 4.33 -7.59 -15.33
CA PRO A 212 4.58 -7.39 -13.91
C PRO A 212 5.46 -8.52 -13.34
N PRO A 213 6.41 -8.21 -12.43
CA PRO A 213 7.23 -9.22 -11.80
C PRO A 213 6.38 -10.15 -10.92
N PRO A 214 6.74 -11.44 -10.80
CA PRO A 214 6.08 -12.35 -9.87
C PRO A 214 6.13 -11.83 -8.43
N ARG A 215 5.04 -11.98 -7.68
CA ARG A 215 4.96 -11.63 -6.27
C ARG A 215 4.06 -12.59 -5.51
N VAL A 216 4.31 -12.74 -4.20
CA VAL A 216 3.39 -13.42 -3.29
C VAL A 216 2.03 -12.72 -3.35
N ALA A 217 0.98 -13.52 -3.46
CA ALA A 217 -0.40 -13.06 -3.56
C ALA A 217 -1.23 -13.56 -2.38
N TYR A 218 -2.36 -12.92 -2.17
CA TYR A 218 -3.25 -13.16 -1.04
C TYR A 218 -4.63 -13.53 -1.54
N TYR A 219 -5.46 -14.05 -0.65
CA TYR A 219 -6.86 -14.32 -0.95
C TYR A 219 -7.52 -13.07 -1.56
N ASP A 220 -8.17 -13.27 -2.70
CA ASP A 220 -8.87 -12.24 -3.48
C ASP A 220 -8.00 -11.20 -4.19
N ASP A 221 -6.68 -11.42 -4.29
CA ASP A 221 -5.77 -10.62 -5.11
C ASP A 221 -5.92 -10.97 -6.61
N ASN A 222 -7.13 -10.78 -7.13
CA ASN A 222 -7.57 -11.22 -8.46
C ASN A 222 -7.49 -10.11 -9.53
N TRP A 223 -6.91 -8.95 -9.19
CA TRP A 223 -6.71 -7.83 -10.12
C TRP A 223 -5.27 -7.77 -10.62
N LEU A 224 -5.12 -7.72 -11.93
CA LEU A 224 -3.83 -7.71 -12.61
C LEU A 224 -3.71 -6.42 -13.38
N GLU A 225 -2.62 -5.68 -13.17
CA GLU A 225 -2.40 -4.38 -13.80
C GLU A 225 -1.08 -4.39 -14.57
N TRP A 226 -1.08 -3.77 -15.76
CA TRP A 226 0.12 -3.64 -16.59
C TRP A 226 0.05 -2.40 -17.47
N ARG A 227 1.18 -2.08 -18.13
CA ARG A 227 1.30 -0.98 -19.09
C ARG A 227 1.74 -1.50 -20.46
N SER A 228 1.78 -0.64 -21.45
CA SER A 228 2.35 -0.95 -22.77
C SER A 228 3.36 0.10 -23.19
N LYS A 229 4.47 -0.33 -23.80
CA LYS A 229 5.46 0.58 -24.43
C LYS A 229 4.90 1.28 -25.67
N ARG A 230 3.78 0.78 -26.22
CA ARG A 230 3.14 1.32 -27.43
C ARG A 230 2.08 2.37 -27.12
N LEU A 231 1.76 2.58 -25.84
CA LEU A 231 0.79 3.58 -25.40
C LEU A 231 1.48 4.63 -24.51
N PRO A 232 0.92 5.83 -24.37
CA PRO A 232 1.43 6.85 -23.46
C PRO A 232 1.42 6.40 -21.99
N ASP A 233 2.28 7.01 -21.16
CA ASP A 233 2.49 6.61 -19.76
C ASP A 233 1.25 6.77 -18.86
N ASN A 234 0.30 7.63 -19.25
CA ASN A 234 -0.98 7.78 -18.55
C ASN A 234 -1.99 6.68 -18.92
N CYS A 235 -1.66 5.78 -19.84
CA CYS A 235 -2.49 4.62 -20.17
C CYS A 235 -2.08 3.39 -19.33
N GLY A 236 -3.06 2.62 -18.87
CA GLY A 236 -2.81 1.40 -18.12
C GLY A 236 -3.92 0.38 -18.27
N PHE A 237 -3.56 -0.89 -18.26
CA PHE A 237 -4.50 -2.00 -18.31
C PHE A 237 -4.80 -2.54 -16.92
N ARG A 238 -6.03 -3.02 -16.75
CA ARG A 238 -6.43 -3.83 -15.59
C ARG A 238 -7.29 -5.00 -16.04
N HIS A 239 -7.02 -6.19 -15.49
CA HIS A 239 -7.89 -7.35 -15.58
C HIS A 239 -8.48 -7.66 -14.22
N LEU A 240 -9.78 -7.41 -14.05
CA LEU A 240 -10.55 -7.81 -12.88
C LEU A 240 -11.01 -9.24 -13.09
N SER A 241 -10.10 -10.20 -12.89
CA SER A 241 -10.26 -11.58 -13.38
C SER A 241 -11.47 -12.30 -12.81
N ARG A 242 -11.81 -12.09 -11.53
CA ARG A 242 -13.00 -12.70 -10.92
C ARG A 242 -14.31 -12.20 -11.53
N THR A 243 -14.36 -10.94 -11.93
CA THR A 243 -15.56 -10.33 -12.54
C THR A 243 -15.56 -10.39 -14.07
N GLY A 244 -14.45 -10.83 -14.68
CA GLY A 244 -14.33 -10.95 -16.13
C GLY A 244 -14.35 -9.60 -16.85
N ILE A 245 -13.55 -8.62 -16.39
CA ILE A 245 -13.48 -7.29 -17.02
C ILE A 245 -12.03 -6.97 -17.38
N ILE A 246 -11.79 -6.56 -18.62
CA ILE A 246 -10.56 -5.88 -19.03
C ILE A 246 -10.86 -4.38 -19.15
N GLU A 247 -10.01 -3.58 -18.54
CA GLU A 247 -9.97 -2.13 -18.64
C GLU A 247 -8.69 -1.68 -19.36
N LEU A 248 -8.83 -0.74 -20.29
CA LEU A 248 -7.77 0.19 -20.68
C LEU A 248 -8.14 1.58 -20.18
N ALA A 249 -7.46 2.05 -19.15
CA ALA A 249 -7.72 3.33 -18.51
C ALA A 249 -6.75 4.42 -18.98
N PHE A 250 -7.28 5.62 -19.19
CA PHE A 250 -6.59 6.88 -19.45
C PHE A 250 -6.62 7.70 -18.15
N LYS A 251 -5.49 7.71 -17.44
CA LYS A 251 -5.35 8.37 -16.14
C LYS A 251 -5.35 9.88 -16.32
N ASN A 252 -6.10 10.55 -15.45
CA ASN A 252 -6.32 12.01 -15.44
C ASN A 252 -6.81 12.56 -16.79
N VAL A 253 -7.62 11.79 -17.52
CA VAL A 253 -8.25 12.21 -18.77
C VAL A 253 -9.76 11.97 -18.66
N PRO A 254 -10.59 13.01 -18.44
CA PRO A 254 -12.04 12.86 -18.40
C PRO A 254 -12.60 12.52 -19.79
N VAL A 255 -13.78 11.90 -19.81
CA VAL A 255 -14.38 11.39 -21.06
C VAL A 255 -14.64 12.50 -22.09
N THR A 256 -14.88 13.72 -21.60
CA THR A 256 -15.06 14.93 -22.40
C THR A 256 -13.85 15.27 -23.27
N ASP A 257 -12.66 14.81 -22.88
CA ASP A 257 -11.40 15.07 -23.58
C ASP A 257 -11.08 13.96 -24.60
N LEU A 258 -11.90 12.91 -24.65
CA LEU A 258 -11.76 11.77 -25.56
C LEU A 258 -13.03 11.55 -26.42
N PRO A 259 -13.65 12.59 -27.02
CA PRO A 259 -14.87 12.41 -27.83
C PRO A 259 -14.62 11.57 -29.07
N TRP A 260 -13.36 11.49 -29.52
CA TRP A 260 -12.94 10.67 -30.65
C TRP A 260 -12.93 9.17 -30.37
N LEU A 261 -13.01 8.76 -29.10
CA LEU A 261 -12.86 7.36 -28.70
C LEU A 261 -14.16 6.57 -28.83
N GLU A 262 -15.31 7.22 -28.59
CA GLU A 262 -16.63 6.58 -28.65
C GLU A 262 -16.95 5.99 -30.04
N PRO A 263 -16.70 6.69 -31.17
CA PRO A 263 -16.92 6.12 -32.50
C PRO A 263 -15.99 4.96 -32.87
N LEU A 264 -14.88 4.78 -32.14
CA LEU A 264 -13.90 3.74 -32.42
C LEU A 264 -14.19 2.45 -31.65
N LEU A 265 -15.04 2.49 -30.62
CA LEU A 265 -15.35 1.33 -29.79
C LEU A 265 -15.88 0.19 -30.65
N ALA A 266 -15.17 -0.93 -30.60
CA ALA A 266 -15.59 -2.13 -31.29
C ALA A 266 -16.59 -2.93 -30.43
N ASP A 267 -17.31 -3.88 -31.04
CA ASP A 267 -18.34 -4.67 -30.34
C ASP A 267 -17.88 -5.22 -28.99
N GLY A 268 -18.71 -5.00 -27.97
CA GLY A 268 -18.48 -5.38 -26.58
C GLY A 268 -17.68 -4.38 -25.75
N MET A 269 -17.11 -3.33 -26.36
CA MET A 269 -16.42 -2.26 -25.65
C MET A 269 -17.39 -1.18 -25.19
N ALA A 270 -17.17 -0.66 -23.99
CA ALA A 270 -17.92 0.45 -23.44
C ALA A 270 -16.98 1.47 -22.78
N LEU A 271 -17.28 2.75 -22.93
CA LEU A 271 -16.60 3.79 -22.15
C LEU A 271 -17.20 3.88 -20.76
N SER A 272 -16.34 4.19 -19.79
CA SER A 272 -16.74 4.44 -18.41
C SER A 272 -15.90 5.58 -17.84
N ALA A 273 -16.57 6.56 -17.25
CA ALA A 273 -15.90 7.48 -16.34
C ALA A 273 -15.56 6.73 -15.05
N VAL A 274 -14.29 6.72 -14.66
CA VAL A 274 -13.78 5.99 -13.49
C VAL A 274 -12.93 6.90 -12.61
N GLY A 275 -12.78 6.53 -11.34
CA GLY A 275 -12.09 7.34 -10.32
C GLY A 275 -13.01 8.34 -9.59
N THR A 276 -12.49 8.95 -8.53
CA THR A 276 -13.14 10.01 -7.75
C THR A 276 -13.50 11.24 -8.60
N HIS A 277 -14.80 11.41 -8.89
CA HIS A 277 -15.36 12.46 -9.75
C HIS A 277 -15.18 12.26 -11.28
N GLY A 278 -14.88 11.03 -11.74
CA GLY A 278 -14.85 10.73 -13.18
C GLY A 278 -13.68 11.35 -13.94
N GLN A 279 -12.60 11.64 -13.22
CA GLN A 279 -11.34 12.21 -13.71
C GLN A 279 -10.52 11.25 -14.58
N HIS A 280 -10.94 9.99 -14.71
CA HIS A 280 -10.34 9.04 -15.64
C HIS A 280 -11.41 8.50 -16.60
N THR A 281 -10.96 8.12 -17.78
CA THR A 281 -11.78 7.40 -18.75
C THR A 281 -11.23 6.00 -18.89
N ALA A 282 -12.09 4.99 -18.96
CA ALA A 282 -11.68 3.63 -19.26
C ALA A 282 -12.53 3.03 -20.39
N ILE A 283 -11.87 2.31 -21.28
CA ILE A 283 -12.53 1.36 -22.19
C ILE A 283 -12.64 0.04 -21.44
N ARG A 284 -13.85 -0.50 -21.33
CA ARG A 284 -14.13 -1.78 -20.69
C ARG A 284 -14.65 -2.79 -21.69
N ILE A 285 -14.24 -4.04 -21.54
CA ILE A 285 -14.82 -5.17 -22.25
C ILE A 285 -14.97 -6.35 -21.29
N ARG A 286 -16.02 -7.14 -21.50
CA ARG A 286 -16.25 -8.37 -20.74
C ARG A 286 -15.49 -9.54 -21.35
N VAL A 287 -14.95 -10.37 -20.48
CA VAL A 287 -14.29 -11.64 -20.77
C VAL A 287 -14.81 -12.68 -19.79
N ASP A 288 -14.53 -13.96 -20.03
CA ASP A 288 -14.96 -15.00 -19.11
C ASP A 288 -14.30 -14.81 -17.73
N PRO A 289 -15.09 -14.84 -16.63
CA PRO A 289 -14.56 -14.68 -15.29
C PRO A 289 -13.74 -15.91 -14.87
N ILE A 290 -12.61 -15.65 -14.22
CA ILE A 290 -11.76 -16.66 -13.60
C ILE A 290 -12.16 -16.74 -12.13
N SER A 291 -12.89 -17.78 -11.75
CA SER A 291 -13.40 -17.97 -10.39
C SER A 291 -12.62 -19.03 -9.59
N ASN A 292 -12.00 -19.99 -10.29
CA ASN A 292 -11.17 -21.03 -9.71
C ASN A 292 -9.69 -20.81 -10.08
N PHE A 293 -8.93 -20.16 -9.20
CA PHE A 293 -7.51 -19.85 -9.43
C PHE A 293 -6.56 -21.04 -9.24
N ALA A 294 -7.06 -22.16 -8.70
CA ALA A 294 -6.27 -23.38 -8.55
C ALA A 294 -6.24 -24.23 -9.83
N ASP A 295 -7.21 -24.05 -10.74
CA ASP A 295 -7.25 -24.72 -12.04
C ASP A 295 -6.54 -23.88 -13.11
N LEU A 296 -5.22 -24.03 -13.17
CA LEU A 296 -4.39 -23.28 -14.10
C LEU A 296 -4.72 -23.59 -15.57
N GLY A 297 -5.13 -24.82 -15.89
CA GLY A 297 -5.44 -25.21 -17.27
C GLY A 297 -6.66 -24.49 -17.81
N ALA A 298 -7.75 -24.45 -17.04
CA ALA A 298 -8.93 -23.66 -17.39
C ALA A 298 -8.60 -22.16 -17.41
N ALA A 299 -7.83 -21.68 -16.43
CA ALA A 299 -7.44 -20.28 -16.33
C ALA A 299 -6.60 -19.83 -17.54
N HIS A 300 -5.67 -20.63 -18.05
CA HIS A 300 -4.81 -20.29 -19.21
C HIS A 300 -5.61 -19.85 -20.43
N SER A 301 -6.68 -20.58 -20.76
CA SER A 301 -7.51 -20.25 -21.92
C SER A 301 -8.24 -18.92 -21.73
N SER A 302 -8.78 -18.66 -20.53
CA SER A 302 -9.40 -17.38 -20.18
C SER A 302 -8.39 -16.23 -20.15
N VAL A 303 -7.16 -16.48 -19.69
CA VAL A 303 -6.06 -15.50 -19.72
C VAL A 303 -5.68 -15.13 -21.15
N ALA A 304 -5.53 -16.12 -22.03
CA ALA A 304 -5.23 -15.85 -23.45
C ALA A 304 -6.37 -15.06 -24.12
N ALA A 305 -7.63 -15.39 -23.84
CA ALA A 305 -8.78 -14.62 -24.34
C ALA A 305 -8.77 -13.18 -23.81
N ALA A 306 -8.45 -12.98 -22.54
CA ALA A 306 -8.30 -11.66 -21.92
C ALA A 306 -7.19 -10.82 -22.56
N LEU A 307 -6.00 -11.40 -22.79
CA LEU A 307 -4.88 -10.72 -23.44
C LEU A 307 -5.20 -10.33 -24.89
N ASN A 308 -5.95 -11.16 -25.61
CA ASN A 308 -6.44 -10.82 -26.95
C ASN A 308 -7.36 -9.59 -26.94
N GLN A 309 -8.27 -9.49 -25.97
CA GLN A 309 -9.12 -8.29 -25.86
C GLN A 309 -8.32 -7.05 -25.45
N ALA A 310 -7.34 -7.18 -24.55
CA ALA A 310 -6.43 -6.09 -24.21
C ALA A 310 -5.63 -5.60 -25.43
N LYS A 311 -5.14 -6.52 -26.26
CA LYS A 311 -4.47 -6.20 -27.52
C LYS A 311 -5.42 -5.48 -28.48
N ARG A 312 -6.66 -5.93 -28.64
CA ARG A 312 -7.67 -5.28 -29.49
C ARG A 312 -7.93 -3.83 -29.05
N MET A 313 -8.01 -3.58 -27.73
CA MET A 313 -8.11 -2.22 -27.18
C MET A 313 -6.85 -1.38 -27.47
N GLN A 314 -5.67 -1.97 -27.29
CA GLN A 314 -4.40 -1.30 -27.60
C GLN A 314 -4.33 -0.88 -29.06
N ASP A 315 -4.60 -1.80 -29.99
CA ASP A 315 -4.44 -1.58 -31.42
C ASP A 315 -5.37 -0.47 -31.92
N LEU A 316 -6.59 -0.39 -31.38
CA LEU A 316 -7.53 0.70 -31.64
C LEU A 316 -6.94 2.07 -31.27
N VAL A 317 -6.34 2.18 -30.07
CA VAL A 317 -5.74 3.43 -29.60
C VAL A 317 -4.45 3.75 -30.36
N VAL A 318 -3.61 2.76 -30.63
CA VAL A 318 -2.35 2.92 -31.37
C VAL A 318 -2.60 3.36 -32.81
N ALA A 319 -3.56 2.75 -33.50
CA ALA A 319 -3.93 3.14 -34.86
C ALA A 319 -4.35 4.62 -34.91
N LYS A 320 -5.19 5.05 -33.96
CA LYS A 320 -5.61 6.44 -33.89
C LYS A 320 -4.48 7.41 -33.55
N LEU A 321 -3.54 7.01 -32.68
CA LEU A 321 -2.36 7.83 -32.35
C LEU A 321 -1.44 8.02 -33.56
N ALA A 322 -1.34 7.01 -34.44
CA ALA A 322 -0.53 7.07 -35.65
C ALA A 322 -1.11 8.02 -36.72
N ASP A 323 -2.43 8.22 -36.73
CA ASP A 323 -3.12 9.14 -37.66
C ASP A 323 -2.84 10.64 -37.37
N GLY A 324 -2.10 10.96 -36.30
CA GLY A 324 -1.61 12.31 -36.00
C GLY A 324 -2.66 13.32 -35.51
N ASP A 325 -3.92 12.91 -35.40
CA ASP A 325 -5.08 13.78 -35.16
C ASP A 325 -5.64 13.67 -33.73
N ILE A 326 -4.78 13.35 -32.76
CA ILE A 326 -5.15 13.29 -31.34
C ILE A 326 -4.57 14.53 -30.64
N PRO A 327 -5.39 15.37 -29.98
CA PRO A 327 -4.87 16.37 -29.06
C PRO A 327 -4.01 15.63 -28.05
N LYS A 328 -2.71 15.96 -27.99
CA LYS A 328 -1.72 15.29 -27.12
C LYS A 328 -2.40 14.91 -25.81
N LEU A 329 -2.52 13.59 -25.56
CA LEU A 329 -2.97 13.11 -24.26
C LEU A 329 -2.22 13.91 -23.20
N PRO A 330 -2.92 14.60 -22.28
CA PRO A 330 -2.27 15.51 -21.35
C PRO A 330 -1.07 14.80 -20.73
N LYS A 331 0.11 15.41 -20.84
CA LYS A 331 1.25 14.90 -20.09
C LYS A 331 0.87 14.98 -18.60
N ALA A 332 1.12 13.89 -17.89
CA ALA A 332 0.98 13.86 -16.44
C ALA A 332 1.81 14.98 -15.78
#